data_AF-A0A537XTR2-F1
#
_entry.id   AF-A0A537XTR2-F1
#
_cell.length_a   1.000
_cell.length_b   1.000
_cell.length_c   1.000
_cell.angle_alpha   90.00
_cell.angle_beta   90.00
_cell.angle_gamma   90.00
#
_symmetry.space_group_name_H-M   'P 1'
#
loop_
_entity.id
_entity.type
_entity.pdbx_description
1 polymer ?
#
loop_
_entity_poly.entity_id
_entity_poly.type
_entity_poly.pdbx_seq_one_letter_code
_entity_poly.pdbx_strand_id
1 'polypeptide(L)' 'MAVRKWSVSIEEGLAVRVEEHVGARGLSAFVARAVDQALERDQFQRYLNELDEQFGEVPEELIERFDAEWPS' A
#
# COMPACT_ATOMS: atom_id res chain seq x y z
N MET A 1 10.63 22.61 -0.88
CA MET A 1 10.99 21.28 -1.40
C MET A 1 11.02 21.32 -2.92
N ALA A 2 11.97 20.65 -3.56
CA ALA A 2 12.01 20.56 -5.02
C ALA A 2 10.97 19.53 -5.50
N VAL A 3 10.18 19.89 -6.51
CA VAL A 3 9.17 19.00 -7.11
C VAL A 3 9.69 18.52 -8.47
N ARG A 4 9.59 17.22 -8.74
CA ARG A 4 9.93 16.61 -10.03
C ARG A 4 8.64 16.20 -10.75
N LYS A 5 8.44 16.67 -11.97
CA LYS A 5 7.28 16.32 -12.80
C LYS A 5 7.58 15.07 -13.62
N TRP A 6 6.68 14.09 -13.56
CA TRP A 6 6.68 12.90 -14.43
C TRP A 6 5.42 12.91 -15.31
N SER A 7 5.53 12.36 -16.51
CA SER A 7 4.39 12.11 -17.40
C SER A 7 4.22 10.60 -17.52
N VAL A 8 3.04 10.10 -17.16
CA VAL A 8 2.73 8.67 -17.15
C VAL A 8 1.39 8.48 -17.85
N SER A 9 1.31 7.47 -18.72
CA SER A 9 0.06 7.06 -19.35
C SER A 9 -0.67 6.09 -18.44
N ILE A 10 -1.96 6.33 -18.21
CA ILE A 10 -2.84 5.46 -17.43
C ILE A 10 -4.05 5.10 -18.28
N GLU A 11 -4.76 4.06 -17.86
CA GLU A 11 -6.02 3.66 -18.50
C GLU A 11 -7.10 4.74 -18.32
N GLU A 12 -7.88 4.99 -19.36
CA GLU A 12 -8.85 6.09 -19.41
C GLU A 12 -9.92 5.95 -18.31
N GLY A 13 -10.47 4.75 -18.11
CA GLY A 13 -11.44 4.48 -17.07
C GLY A 13 -10.89 4.71 -15.66
N LEU A 14 -9.62 4.40 -15.42
CA LEU A 14 -8.94 4.76 -14.18
C LEU A 14 -8.80 6.27 -14.02
N ALA A 15 -8.40 6.99 -15.07
CA ALA A 15 -8.28 8.44 -15.05
C ALA A 15 -9.62 9.09 -14.65
N VAL A 16 -10.70 8.70 -15.32
CA VAL A 16 -12.07 9.19 -15.05
C VAL A 16 -12.47 8.94 -13.58
N ARG A 17 -12.30 7.71 -13.08
CA ARG A 17 -12.66 7.39 -11.68
C ARG A 17 -11.86 8.21 -10.67
N VAL A 18 -10.58 8.44 -10.92
CA VAL A 18 -9.76 9.27 -10.02
C VAL A 18 -10.23 10.72 -10.07
N GLU A 19 -10.48 11.27 -11.26
CA GLU A 19 -11.00 12.63 -11.42
C GLU A 19 -12.35 12.84 -10.74
N GLU A 20 -13.27 11.88 -10.85
CA GLU A 20 -14.56 11.88 -10.14
C GLU A 20 -14.37 11.86 -8.61
N HIS A 21 -13.40 11.09 -8.11
CA HIS A 21 -13.14 10.96 -6.69
C HIS A 21 -12.50 12.20 -6.05
N VAL A 22 -11.57 12.85 -6.75
CA VAL A 22 -10.71 13.92 -6.18
C VAL A 22 -11.07 15.33 -6.65
N GLY A 23 -11.85 15.44 -7.73
CA GLY A 23 -12.23 16.70 -8.36
C GLY A 23 -11.07 17.42 -9.08
N ALA A 24 -11.42 18.55 -9.72
CA ALA A 24 -10.57 19.26 -10.69
C ALA A 24 -9.20 19.76 -10.19
N ARG A 25 -8.94 19.80 -8.88
CA ARG A 25 -7.67 20.28 -8.29
C ARG A 25 -6.98 19.25 -7.39
N GLY A 26 -7.59 18.08 -7.19
CA GLY A 26 -7.10 17.07 -6.25
C GLY A 26 -6.13 16.06 -6.85
N LEU A 27 -6.06 15.95 -8.19
CA LEU A 27 -5.39 14.85 -8.88
C LEU A 27 -3.91 14.72 -8.50
N SER A 28 -3.13 15.80 -8.58
CA SER A 28 -1.69 15.74 -8.30
C SER A 28 -1.38 15.37 -6.85
N ALA A 29 -2.15 15.90 -5.88
CA ALA A 29 -1.97 15.59 -4.47
C ALA A 29 -2.42 14.16 -4.14
N PHE A 30 -3.48 13.69 -4.79
CA PHE A 30 -3.95 12.32 -4.68
C PHE A 30 -2.92 11.33 -5.22
N VAL A 31 -2.41 11.55 -6.42
CA VAL A 31 -1.38 10.70 -7.04
C VAL A 31 -0.13 10.67 -6.17
N ALA A 32 0.33 11.81 -5.66
CA ALA A 32 1.49 11.86 -4.77
C ALA A 32 1.28 11.00 -3.51
N ARG A 33 0.12 11.12 -2.85
CA ARG A 33 -0.22 10.31 -1.67
C ARG A 33 -0.35 8.82 -2.01
N ALA A 34 -0.99 8.50 -3.13
CA ALA A 34 -1.19 7.12 -3.57
C ALA A 34 0.14 6.42 -3.88
N VAL A 35 1.09 7.15 -4.51
CA VAL A 35 2.44 6.64 -4.77
C VAL A 35 3.20 6.42 -3.46
N ASP A 36 3.11 7.34 -2.51
CA ASP A 36 3.77 7.22 -1.20
C ASP A 36 3.26 5.98 -0.43
N GLN A 37 1.93 5.81 -0.37
CA GLN A 37 1.31 4.63 0.25
C GLN A 37 1.64 3.33 -0.48
N ALA A 38 1.74 3.35 -1.82
CA ALA A 38 2.14 2.19 -2.58
C ALA A 38 3.58 1.77 -2.26
N LEU A 39 4.51 2.74 -2.20
CA LEU A 39 5.91 2.48 -1.85
C LEU A 39 6.06 1.95 -0.41
N GLU A 40 5.30 2.50 0.53
CA GLU A 40 5.29 2.04 1.92
C GLU A 40 4.79 0.59 2.01
N ARG A 41 3.68 0.26 1.34
CA ARG A 41 3.17 -1.12 1.26
C ARG A 41 4.17 -2.08 0.64
N ASP A 42 4.82 -1.69 -0.45
CA ASP A 42 5.83 -2.51 -1.12
C ASP A 42 7.07 -2.70 -0.23
N GLN A 43 7.41 -1.72 0.62
CA GLN A 43 8.45 -1.86 1.62
C GLN A 43 8.04 -2.85 2.72
N PHE A 44 6.82 -2.75 3.25
CA PHE A 44 6.33 -3.69 4.26
C PHE A 44 6.26 -5.12 3.72
N GLN A 45 5.78 -5.31 2.48
CA GLN A 45 5.73 -6.64 1.89
C GLN A 45 7.13 -7.25 1.76
N ARG A 46 8.12 -6.46 1.30
CA ARG A 46 9.51 -6.93 1.22
C ARG A 46 10.04 -7.33 2.59
N TYR A 47 9.76 -6.52 3.61
CA TYR A 47 10.21 -6.81 4.97
C TYR A 47 9.56 -8.08 5.54
N LEU A 48 8.26 -8.29 5.31
CA LEU A 48 7.59 -9.53 5.70
C LEU A 48 8.22 -10.75 5.01
N ASN A 49 8.44 -10.66 3.69
CA ASN A 49 9.11 -11.73 2.94
C ASN A 49 10.52 -12.02 3.50
N GLU A 50 11.30 -10.99 3.85
CA GLU A 50 12.62 -11.17 4.48
C GLU A 50 12.52 -11.87 5.84
N LEU A 51 11.46 -11.63 6.62
CA LEU A 51 11.23 -12.32 7.88
C LEU A 51 10.82 -13.79 7.64
N ASP A 52 9.93 -14.03 6.69
CA ASP A 52 9.51 -15.39 6.32
C ASP A 52 10.69 -16.21 5.78
N GLU A 53 11.59 -15.60 4.99
CA GLU A 53 12.82 -16.26 4.54
C GLU A 53 13.78 -16.59 5.70
N GLN A 54 13.86 -15.72 6.71
CA GLN A 54 14.78 -15.90 7.83
C GLN A 54 14.26 -16.87 8.90
N PHE A 55 12.95 -16.86 9.17
CA PHE A 55 12.36 -17.54 10.32
C PHE A 55 11.33 -18.62 9.94
N GLY A 56 10.91 -18.65 8.67
CA GLY A 56 9.80 -19.46 8.21
C GLY A 56 8.44 -18.82 8.51
N GLU A 57 7.39 -19.36 7.90
CA GLU A 57 6.01 -18.93 8.14
C GLU A 57 5.60 -19.20 9.60
N VAL A 58 4.72 -18.35 10.13
CA VAL A 58 4.15 -18.54 11.47
C VAL A 58 3.18 -19.73 11.43
N PRO A 59 3.35 -20.76 12.28
CA PRO A 59 2.44 -21.90 12.32
C PRO A 59 1.01 -21.48 12.71
N GLU A 60 0.01 -22.01 12.02
CA GLU A 60 -1.40 -21.69 12.24
C GLU A 60 -1.84 -22.02 13.69
N GLU A 61 -1.32 -23.11 14.26
CA GLU A 61 -1.66 -23.53 15.63
C GLU A 61 -1.21 -22.51 16.68
N LEU A 62 -0.15 -21.75 16.38
CA LEU A 62 0.35 -20.70 17.26
C LEU A 62 -0.56 -19.48 17.22
N ILE A 63 -1.07 -19.13 16.03
CA ILE A 63 -2.02 -18.03 15.84
C ILE A 63 -3.32 -18.34 16.57
N GLU A 64 -3.91 -19.51 16.34
CA GLU A 64 -5.17 -19.93 16.98
C GLU A 64 -5.10 -19.90 18.50
N ARG A 65 -3.96 -20.36 19.05
CA ARG A 65 -3.73 -20.34 20.50
C ARG A 65 -3.76 -18.92 21.05
N PHE A 66 -3.05 -17.98 20.43
CA PHE A 66 -2.96 -16.62 20.95
C PHE A 66 -4.22 -15.80 20.69
N ASP A 67 -4.94 -16.06 19.60
CA ASP A 67 -6.27 -15.48 19.38
C ASP A 67 -7.26 -15.87 20.48
N ALA A 68 -7.22 -17.14 20.94
CA ALA A 68 -8.05 -17.60 22.05
C ALA A 68 -7.66 -16.99 23.41
N GLU A 69 -6.38 -16.63 23.58
CA GLU A 69 -5.85 -15.99 24.79
C GLU A 69 -6.02 -14.45 24.78
N TRP A 70 -6.38 -13.84 23.64
CA TRP A 70 -6.48 -12.39 23.50
C TRP A 70 -7.73 -11.82 24.21
N PRO A 71 -7.58 -10.86 25.13
CA PRO A 71 -8.73 -10.20 25.75
C PRO A 71 -9.45 -9.33 24.72
N SER A 72 -10.71 -9.67 24.44
CA SER A 72 -11.61 -8.89 23.58
C SER A 72 -12.14 -7.63 24.24
#